data_AF-A0AAW0VZG5-F1
#
_entry.id   AF-A0AAW0VZG5-F1
#
_cell.length_a   1.000
_cell.length_b   1.000
_cell.length_c   1.000
_cell.angle_alpha   90.00
_cell.angle_beta   90.00
_cell.angle_gamma   90.00
#
_symmetry.space_group_name_H-M   'P 1'
#
loop_
_entity.id
_entity.type
_entity.pdbx_description
1 polymer ?
#
loop_
_entity_poly.entity_id
_entity_poly.type
_entity_poly.pdbx_seq_one_letter_code
_entity_poly.pdbx_strand_id
1 'polypeptide(L)'
;MKVVTLCLLVAAVAGGAEGVLAPPERQYKILLLLPMSFRSHRTIFMSLAEALAERGHKMAYPFVYEIPFIAFLAREVNRRETVVLGNVLNLAYVCSFGHLCTVPMSAWQRFLNVVSHIHEFYYGQILVLLPKLQKEISAHFPDLPPLLDLERNMSMMFVNTHFSVGMPVPLLPSQVEVGAIHCRPANPLSQELESWITGAGSPGVIYFSLGSFTKFTNIPVQYRDVFVQAFRRLPQRVIWKYDGDLEDVPDNVMIRKWLPQQDILGEIIQFYVMTGGN
;
A
#
# COMPACT_ATOMS: atom_id res chain seq x y z
N MET A 1 -10.44 -28.68 6.84
CA MET A 1 -9.68 -27.82 5.91
C MET A 1 -9.23 -26.58 6.66
N LYS A 2 -7.92 -26.45 6.91
CA LYS A 2 -7.33 -25.32 7.64
C LYS A 2 -6.84 -24.34 6.56
N VAL A 3 -7.55 -23.24 6.33
CA VAL A 3 -7.05 -22.15 5.47
C VAL A 3 -6.25 -21.23 6.37
N VAL A 4 -4.98 -21.05 6.06
CA VAL A 4 -4.05 -20.21 6.80
C VAL A 4 -3.63 -19.13 5.82
N THR A 5 -4.21 -17.93 5.93
CA THR A 5 -3.81 -16.75 5.15
C THR A 5 -2.33 -16.44 5.38
N LEU A 6 -1.60 -15.88 4.43
CA LEU A 6 -0.21 -15.47 4.58
C LEU A 6 -0.08 -14.12 3.88
N CYS A 7 -0.08 -13.04 4.64
CA CYS A 7 0.73 -11.89 4.24
C CYS A 7 2.18 -12.19 4.69
N LEU A 8 3.24 -11.59 4.13
CA LEU A 8 4.67 -11.78 4.55
C LEU A 8 5.22 -10.64 5.45
N LEU A 9 5.97 -10.85 6.58
CA LEU A 9 6.75 -9.99 7.59
C LEU A 9 6.21 -9.37 8.95
N VAL A 10 6.85 -8.37 9.59
CA VAL A 10 7.02 -8.25 11.07
C VAL A 10 6.54 -6.92 11.75
N ALA A 11 5.78 -7.11 12.84
CA ALA A 11 5.58 -6.34 14.11
C ALA A 11 4.85 -4.97 14.26
N ALA A 12 3.73 -5.07 15.01
CA ALA A 12 3.41 -4.42 16.31
C ALA A 12 2.64 -3.08 16.42
N VAL A 13 1.29 -3.19 16.51
CA VAL A 13 0.34 -2.59 17.52
C VAL A 13 -0.72 -1.56 17.05
N ALA A 14 -1.99 -1.99 17.18
CA ALA A 14 -3.25 -1.31 17.55
C ALA A 14 -3.86 -0.16 16.71
N GLY A 15 -5.12 -0.37 16.30
CA GLY A 15 -6.19 0.62 16.26
C GLY A 15 -7.26 0.35 15.20
N GLY A 16 -8.34 -0.36 15.59
CA GLY A 16 -9.39 -0.87 14.70
C GLY A 16 -10.47 0.13 14.26
N ALA A 17 -11.22 -0.24 13.22
CA ALA A 17 -12.47 0.43 12.83
C ALA A 17 -13.40 -0.52 12.02
N GLU A 18 -14.70 -0.26 12.20
CA GLU A 18 -15.82 -1.19 12.07
C GLU A 18 -16.51 -1.21 10.69
N GLY A 19 -16.92 -2.40 10.27
CA GLY A 19 -17.90 -2.65 9.21
C GLY A 19 -18.49 -4.05 9.38
N VAL A 20 -19.76 -4.15 9.81
CA VAL A 20 -20.33 -5.41 10.32
C VAL A 20 -20.83 -6.30 9.19
N LEU A 21 -19.96 -7.19 8.72
CA LEU A 21 -20.32 -8.40 7.97
C LEU A 21 -20.94 -9.44 8.93
N ALA A 22 -21.93 -10.23 8.48
CA ALA A 22 -22.51 -11.32 9.27
C ALA A 22 -21.42 -12.23 9.88
N PRO A 23 -21.56 -12.72 11.14
CA PRO A 23 -20.53 -13.49 11.82
C PRO A 23 -20.16 -14.76 11.03
N PRO A 24 -18.89 -15.16 11.01
CA PRO A 24 -18.46 -16.29 10.20
C PRO A 24 -19.07 -17.59 10.77
N GLU A 25 -19.60 -18.45 9.89
CA GLU A 25 -20.15 -19.76 10.27
C GLU A 25 -19.12 -20.67 10.98
N ARG A 26 -17.82 -20.37 10.82
CA ARG A 26 -16.71 -21.13 11.40
C ARG A 26 -15.51 -20.23 11.72
N GLN A 27 -14.83 -20.53 12.83
CA GLN A 27 -13.54 -19.92 13.17
C GLN A 27 -12.37 -20.54 12.38
N TYR A 28 -11.40 -19.71 12.01
CA TYR A 28 -10.24 -20.07 11.20
C TYR A 28 -8.96 -19.66 11.93
N LYS A 29 -7.86 -20.37 11.66
CA LYS A 29 -6.52 -19.96 12.10
C LYS A 29 -5.89 -19.17 10.96
N ILE A 30 -5.75 -17.86 11.11
CA ILE A 30 -5.31 -16.95 10.06
C ILE A 30 -3.90 -16.51 10.40
N LEU A 31 -2.96 -16.66 9.48
CA LEU A 31 -1.62 -16.15 9.63
C LEU A 31 -1.54 -14.80 8.90
N LEU A 32 -0.82 -13.87 9.49
CA LEU A 32 -0.55 -12.58 8.88
C LEU A 32 0.89 -12.25 9.16
N LEU A 33 1.65 -12.00 8.11
CA LEU A 33 2.98 -11.44 8.22
C LEU A 33 3.00 -10.16 7.33
N LEU A 34 3.70 -9.06 7.65
CA LEU A 34 3.70 -7.75 6.96
C LEU A 34 5.10 -7.14 6.61
N PRO A 35 5.53 -6.96 5.33
CA PRO A 35 6.93 -6.90 4.83
C PRO A 35 7.63 -5.60 4.86
N MET A 36 6.89 -4.61 5.25
CA MET A 36 7.34 -3.27 5.23
C MET A 36 6.85 -2.66 6.51
N SER A 37 7.80 -2.19 7.33
CA SER A 37 7.53 -1.44 8.55
C SER A 37 6.98 -0.03 8.26
N PHE A 38 6.64 0.27 7.00
CA PHE A 38 5.99 1.52 6.62
C PHE A 38 4.61 1.61 7.27
N ARG A 39 4.34 2.76 7.89
CA ARG A 39 3.08 3.01 8.59
C ARG A 39 1.85 2.82 7.70
N SER A 40 1.89 3.20 6.41
CA SER A 40 0.75 3.03 5.50
C SER A 40 0.35 1.57 5.29
N HIS A 41 1.33 0.70 5.04
CA HIS A 41 1.09 -0.74 4.89
C HIS A 41 0.57 -1.34 6.19
N ARG A 42 1.16 -0.95 7.33
CA ARG A 42 0.69 -1.38 8.64
C ARG A 42 -0.76 -1.00 8.88
N THR A 43 -1.21 0.21 8.51
CA THR A 43 -2.62 0.61 8.66
C THR A 43 -3.54 -0.35 7.90
N ILE A 44 -3.29 -0.57 6.61
CA ILE A 44 -4.13 -1.45 5.75
C ILE A 44 -4.24 -2.85 6.36
N PHE A 45 -3.11 -3.45 6.70
CA PHE A 45 -3.09 -4.85 7.10
C PHE A 45 -3.41 -5.09 8.57
N MET A 46 -3.16 -4.13 9.46
CA MET A 46 -3.56 -4.25 10.87
C MET A 46 -5.07 -4.08 11.02
N SER A 47 -5.70 -3.15 10.29
CA SER A 47 -7.17 -3.03 10.32
C SER A 47 -7.84 -4.33 9.85
N LEU A 48 -7.28 -4.97 8.83
CA LEU A 48 -7.70 -6.30 8.41
C LEU A 48 -7.47 -7.36 9.51
N ALA A 49 -6.29 -7.36 10.14
CA ALA A 49 -5.95 -8.30 11.22
C ALA A 49 -6.95 -8.21 12.39
N GLU A 50 -7.26 -6.98 12.80
CA GLU A 50 -8.17 -6.66 13.91
C GLU A 50 -9.59 -7.08 13.57
N ALA A 51 -10.09 -6.73 12.37
CA ALA A 51 -11.39 -7.17 11.90
C ALA A 51 -11.52 -8.72 11.87
N LEU A 52 -10.46 -9.43 11.52
CA LEU A 52 -10.44 -10.89 11.54
C LEU A 52 -10.39 -11.45 12.97
N ALA A 53 -9.62 -10.82 13.86
CA ALA A 53 -9.55 -11.24 15.26
C ALA A 53 -10.88 -11.01 16.00
N GLU A 54 -11.55 -9.88 15.79
CA GLU A 54 -12.88 -9.56 16.34
C GLU A 54 -13.94 -10.59 15.91
N ARG A 55 -13.79 -11.17 14.72
CA ARG A 55 -14.64 -12.24 14.20
C ARG A 55 -14.30 -13.64 14.77
N GLY A 56 -13.40 -13.72 15.75
CA GLY A 56 -13.05 -14.96 16.45
C GLY A 56 -12.00 -15.83 15.75
N HIS A 57 -11.29 -15.30 14.75
CA HIS A 57 -10.20 -16.01 14.11
C HIS A 57 -8.91 -15.98 14.96
N LYS A 58 -8.19 -17.10 15.04
CA LYS A 58 -6.96 -17.23 15.85
C LYS A 58 -5.73 -16.92 15.01
N MET A 59 -4.86 -16.03 15.47
CA MET A 59 -3.61 -15.68 14.80
C MET A 59 -2.49 -16.67 15.18
N ALA A 60 -1.77 -17.24 14.20
CA ALA A 60 -0.71 -18.24 14.46
C ALA A 60 0.43 -18.16 13.44
N TYR A 61 1.61 -18.73 13.77
CA TYR A 61 2.83 -18.79 12.95
C TYR A 61 3.15 -20.22 12.47
N PRO A 62 2.94 -20.58 11.19
CA PRO A 62 3.17 -21.94 10.70
C PRO A 62 3.94 -21.94 9.36
N PHE A 63 5.27 -21.97 9.40
CA PHE A 63 6.04 -22.29 8.19
C PHE A 63 6.29 -23.79 8.00
N VAL A 64 5.78 -24.62 8.91
CA VAL A 64 6.14 -26.04 9.00
C VAL A 64 5.19 -26.95 8.22
N TYR A 65 4.10 -26.42 7.66
CA TYR A 65 3.05 -27.24 7.06
C TYR A 65 2.64 -26.64 5.72
N GLU A 66 2.73 -27.44 4.65
CA GLU A 66 2.30 -27.19 3.26
C GLU A 66 0.80 -26.80 3.17
N ILE A 67 0.43 -25.66 3.74
CA ILE A 67 -0.95 -25.23 3.89
C ILE A 67 -1.25 -24.16 2.85
N PRO A 68 -2.37 -24.27 2.12
CA PRO A 68 -2.80 -23.23 1.20
C PRO A 68 -3.05 -21.90 1.92
N PHE A 69 -2.61 -20.80 1.29
CA PHE A 69 -2.80 -19.46 1.83
C PHE A 69 -3.43 -18.48 0.85
N ILE A 70 -3.94 -17.39 1.43
CA ILE A 70 -4.48 -16.23 0.72
C ILE A 70 -3.51 -15.07 0.88
N ALA A 71 -3.19 -14.38 -0.22
CA ALA A 71 -2.34 -13.19 -0.23
C ALA A 71 -3.19 -11.92 -0.34
N PHE A 72 -2.70 -10.82 0.23
CA PHE A 72 -3.26 -9.48 0.03
C PHE A 72 -2.20 -8.56 -0.58
N LEU A 73 -2.53 -7.92 -1.70
CA LEU A 73 -1.67 -7.00 -2.40
C LEU A 73 -2.19 -5.59 -2.21
N ALA A 74 -1.31 -4.70 -1.76
CA ALA A 74 -1.63 -3.29 -1.60
C ALA A 74 -1.70 -2.52 -2.93
N ARG A 75 -1.31 -3.14 -4.04
CA ARG A 75 -1.19 -2.55 -5.39
C ARG A 75 -1.74 -3.49 -6.46
N GLU A 76 -1.78 -3.02 -7.70
CA GLU A 76 -2.09 -3.82 -8.88
C GLU A 76 -1.21 -5.08 -8.97
N VAL A 77 -1.81 -6.14 -9.51
CA VAL A 77 -1.15 -7.44 -9.70
C VAL A 77 -0.08 -7.36 -10.79
N ASN A 78 1.07 -7.98 -10.56
CA ASN A 78 2.11 -8.15 -11.58
C ASN A 78 2.14 -9.58 -12.16
N ARG A 79 2.98 -9.76 -13.19
CA ARG A 79 3.14 -11.05 -13.89
C ARG A 79 3.52 -12.21 -12.96
N ARG A 80 4.40 -12.02 -11.97
CA ARG A 80 4.85 -13.12 -11.09
C ARG A 80 3.76 -13.54 -10.12
N GLU A 81 3.09 -12.56 -9.53
CA GLU A 81 2.02 -12.78 -8.57
C GLU A 81 0.86 -13.57 -9.20
N THR A 82 0.53 -13.23 -10.44
CA THR A 82 -0.61 -13.82 -11.14
C THR A 82 -0.32 -15.22 -11.72
N VAL A 83 0.93 -15.48 -12.18
CA VAL A 83 1.29 -16.77 -12.81
C VAL A 83 1.28 -17.92 -11.82
N VAL A 84 1.55 -17.61 -10.55
CA VAL A 84 1.46 -18.57 -9.45
C VAL A 84 0.04 -19.11 -9.28
N LEU A 85 -0.99 -18.31 -9.61
CA LEU A 85 -2.39 -18.72 -9.61
C LEU A 85 -2.86 -19.26 -10.97
N GLY A 86 -1.95 -19.50 -11.91
CA GLY A 86 -2.25 -19.98 -13.25
C GLY A 86 -2.70 -18.90 -14.24
N ASN A 87 -2.64 -17.62 -13.87
CA ASN A 87 -3.00 -16.54 -14.77
C ASN A 87 -1.78 -16.06 -15.56
N VAL A 88 -1.84 -16.14 -16.88
CA VAL A 88 -0.75 -15.68 -17.77
C VAL A 88 -1.18 -14.38 -18.44
N LEU A 89 -0.65 -13.26 -17.94
CA LEU A 89 -0.95 -11.93 -18.52
C LEU A 89 -0.32 -11.77 -19.90
N ASN A 90 -1.08 -11.15 -20.81
CA ASN A 90 -0.55 -10.79 -22.12
C ASN A 90 0.29 -9.51 -22.00
N LEU A 91 1.61 -9.69 -22.04
CA LEU A 91 2.61 -8.62 -21.89
C LEU A 91 2.56 -7.59 -23.03
N ALA A 92 1.85 -7.85 -24.12
CA ALA A 92 1.65 -6.87 -25.18
C ALA A 92 0.50 -5.88 -24.87
N TYR A 93 -0.32 -6.13 -23.85
CA TYR A 93 -1.49 -5.31 -23.53
C TYR A 93 -1.57 -4.89 -22.06
N VAL A 94 -1.04 -5.70 -21.15
CA VAL A 94 -0.91 -5.36 -19.74
C VAL A 94 0.39 -4.57 -19.55
N CYS A 95 0.30 -3.34 -19.09
CA CYS A 95 1.46 -2.50 -18.80
C CYS A 95 2.36 -3.09 -17.70
N SER A 96 3.68 -2.97 -17.86
CA SER A 96 4.65 -3.29 -16.80
C SER A 96 4.52 -2.33 -15.63
N PHE A 97 4.83 -2.78 -14.41
CA PHE A 97 4.74 -1.92 -13.24
C PHE A 97 5.67 -0.71 -13.37
N GLY A 98 5.15 0.49 -13.10
CA GLY A 98 5.90 1.75 -13.19
C GLY A 98 6.13 2.29 -14.60
N HIS A 99 5.62 1.64 -15.65
CA HIS A 99 5.51 2.27 -16.97
C HIS A 99 4.15 2.96 -17.12
N LEU A 100 4.16 4.20 -17.60
CA LEU A 100 2.94 4.85 -18.10
C LEU A 100 2.72 4.37 -19.54
N CYS A 101 2.00 3.27 -19.71
CA CYS A 101 1.60 2.84 -21.04
C CYS A 101 0.41 3.68 -21.51
N THR A 102 0.53 4.35 -22.65
CA THR A 102 -0.63 4.95 -23.31
C THR A 102 -1.49 3.84 -23.90
N VAL A 103 -2.75 3.74 -23.50
CA VAL A 103 -3.71 2.77 -24.05
C VAL A 103 -4.61 3.49 -25.06
N PRO A 104 -4.75 2.99 -26.31
CA PRO A 104 -4.15 1.77 -26.86
C PRO A 104 -2.67 1.93 -27.25
N MET A 105 -1.87 0.87 -27.03
CA MET A 105 -0.44 0.83 -27.39
C MET A 105 -0.22 0.50 -28.87
N SER A 106 0.70 1.23 -29.52
CA SER A 106 1.25 0.93 -30.85
C SER A 106 2.13 -0.33 -30.82
N ALA A 107 2.38 -0.95 -31.99
CA ALA A 107 3.22 -2.14 -32.08
C ALA A 107 4.60 -1.98 -31.41
N TRP A 108 5.23 -0.81 -31.56
CA TRP A 108 6.51 -0.51 -30.92
C TRP A 108 6.39 -0.37 -29.40
N GLN A 109 5.34 0.29 -28.90
CA GLN A 109 5.08 0.39 -27.46
C GLN A 109 4.83 -0.99 -26.85
N ARG A 110 4.12 -1.88 -27.56
CA ARG A 110 3.92 -3.26 -27.10
C ARG A 110 5.23 -4.04 -27.04
N PHE A 111 6.11 -3.89 -28.04
CA PHE A 111 7.43 -4.51 -28.01
C PHE A 111 8.25 -4.03 -26.81
N LEU A 112 8.34 -2.71 -26.60
CA LEU A 112 9.03 -2.15 -25.44
C LEU A 112 8.41 -2.62 -24.12
N ASN A 113 7.07 -2.70 -24.03
CA ASN A 113 6.39 -3.19 -22.84
C ASN A 113 6.73 -4.66 -22.54
N VAL A 114 6.80 -5.52 -23.57
CA VAL A 114 7.25 -6.92 -23.42
C VAL A 114 8.69 -6.97 -22.90
N VAL A 115 9.59 -6.16 -23.47
CA VAL A 115 10.99 -6.07 -23.02
C VAL A 115 11.06 -5.60 -21.56
N SER A 116 10.27 -4.59 -21.18
CA SER A 116 10.18 -4.11 -19.79
C SER A 116 9.70 -5.20 -18.84
N HIS A 117 8.67 -5.97 -19.20
CA HIS A 117 8.20 -7.11 -18.40
C HIS A 117 9.27 -8.18 -18.21
N ILE A 118 10.03 -8.50 -19.27
CA ILE A 118 11.13 -9.48 -19.19
C ILE A 118 12.22 -8.96 -18.26
N HIS A 119 12.62 -7.70 -18.41
CA HIS A 119 13.62 -7.07 -17.56
C HIS A 119 13.16 -7.03 -16.10
N GLU A 120 11.95 -6.55 -15.83
CA GLU A 120 11.39 -6.47 -14.47
C GLU A 120 11.33 -7.85 -13.80
N PHE A 121 10.84 -8.86 -14.52
CA PHE A 121 10.72 -10.21 -14.00
C PHE A 121 12.09 -10.87 -13.78
N TYR A 122 12.92 -10.98 -14.80
CA TYR A 122 14.18 -11.72 -14.70
C TYR A 122 15.22 -10.95 -13.89
N TYR A 123 15.49 -9.69 -14.25
CA TYR A 123 16.52 -8.92 -13.55
C TYR A 123 16.05 -8.46 -12.17
N GLY A 124 14.90 -7.77 -12.12
CA GLY A 124 14.38 -7.21 -10.86
C GLY A 124 14.01 -8.28 -9.86
N GLN A 125 13.14 -9.21 -10.25
CA GLN A 125 12.55 -10.15 -9.30
C GLN A 125 13.38 -11.42 -9.07
N ILE A 126 13.86 -12.07 -10.14
CA ILE A 126 14.57 -13.37 -10.03
C ILE A 126 16.05 -13.18 -9.66
N LEU A 127 16.77 -12.27 -10.29
CA LEU A 127 18.22 -12.11 -10.06
C LEU A 127 18.54 -11.22 -8.86
N VAL A 128 17.78 -10.14 -8.65
CA VAL A 128 18.11 -9.15 -7.61
C VAL A 128 17.33 -9.37 -6.32
N LEU A 129 16.00 -9.44 -6.38
CA LEU A 129 15.14 -9.43 -5.18
C LEU A 129 15.05 -10.79 -4.49
N LEU A 130 14.71 -11.84 -5.23
CA LEU A 130 14.45 -13.18 -4.69
C LEU A 130 15.64 -13.75 -3.89
N PRO A 131 16.90 -13.71 -4.35
CA PRO A 131 18.03 -14.26 -3.60
C PRO A 131 18.28 -13.51 -2.29
N LYS A 132 18.10 -12.18 -2.29
CA LYS A 132 18.23 -11.34 -1.09
C LYS A 132 17.15 -11.67 -0.08
N LEU A 133 15.90 -11.76 -0.52
CA LEU A 133 14.77 -12.14 0.34
C LEU A 133 14.94 -13.56 0.87
N GLN A 134 15.31 -14.52 0.03
CA GLN A 134 15.56 -15.89 0.44
C GLN A 134 16.63 -15.94 1.51
N LYS A 135 17.77 -15.26 1.30
CA LYS A 135 18.86 -15.21 2.28
C LYS A 135 18.39 -14.64 3.62
N GLU A 136 17.70 -13.50 3.59
CA GLU A 136 17.24 -12.81 4.81
C GLU A 136 16.22 -13.64 5.58
N ILE A 137 15.24 -14.21 4.88
CA ILE A 137 14.18 -15.02 5.49
C ILE A 137 14.77 -16.33 6.01
N SER A 138 15.65 -16.99 5.26
CA SER A 138 16.28 -18.26 5.71
C SER A 138 17.18 -18.06 6.92
N ALA A 139 17.78 -16.87 7.10
CA ALA A 139 18.57 -16.56 8.28
C ALA A 139 17.72 -16.53 9.57
N HIS A 140 16.45 -16.14 9.46
CA HIS A 140 15.51 -16.10 10.57
C HIS A 140 14.66 -17.38 10.69
N PHE A 141 14.46 -18.08 9.57
CA PHE A 141 13.63 -19.27 9.43
C PHE A 141 14.39 -20.32 8.61
N PRO A 142 15.38 -21.01 9.20
CA PRO A 142 16.25 -21.94 8.48
C PRO A 142 15.50 -23.18 7.95
N ASP A 143 14.39 -23.56 8.58
CA ASP A 143 13.55 -24.69 8.18
C ASP A 143 12.54 -24.34 7.07
N LEU A 144 12.57 -23.10 6.57
CA LEU A 144 11.64 -22.63 5.55
C LEU A 144 12.00 -23.23 4.17
N PRO A 145 11.04 -23.81 3.42
CA PRO A 145 11.29 -24.19 2.03
C PRO A 145 11.61 -22.96 1.15
N PRO A 146 12.14 -23.15 -0.06
CA PRO A 146 12.37 -22.05 -0.99
C PRO A 146 11.12 -21.16 -1.16
N LEU A 147 11.31 -19.84 -1.20
CA LEU A 147 10.20 -18.89 -1.27
C LEU A 147 9.29 -19.10 -2.50
N LEU A 148 9.86 -19.58 -3.61
CA LEU A 148 9.08 -19.93 -4.79
C LEU A 148 8.15 -21.13 -4.57
N ASP A 149 8.56 -22.09 -3.74
CA ASP A 149 7.73 -23.24 -3.40
C ASP A 149 6.62 -22.84 -2.42
N LEU A 150 6.89 -21.86 -1.55
CA LEU A 150 5.83 -21.23 -0.77
C LEU A 150 4.83 -20.53 -1.68
N GLU A 151 5.28 -19.66 -2.58
CA GLU A 151 4.39 -18.93 -3.50
C GLU A 151 3.41 -19.87 -4.21
N ARG A 152 3.87 -21.03 -4.69
CA ARG A 152 3.05 -22.06 -5.37
C ARG A 152 1.86 -22.59 -4.55
N ASN A 153 1.89 -22.50 -3.22
CA ASN A 153 0.79 -22.92 -2.36
C ASN A 153 -0.29 -21.83 -2.17
N MET A 154 -0.16 -20.68 -2.83
CA MET A 154 -1.19 -19.64 -2.80
C MET A 154 -2.47 -20.13 -3.50
N SER A 155 -3.61 -20.00 -2.82
CA SER A 155 -4.92 -20.41 -3.35
C SER A 155 -5.76 -19.23 -3.85
N MET A 156 -5.51 -18.03 -3.30
CA MET A 156 -6.26 -16.84 -3.64
C MET A 156 -5.44 -15.58 -3.37
N MET A 157 -5.79 -14.52 -4.07
CA MET A 157 -5.20 -13.20 -3.94
C MET A 157 -6.29 -12.14 -3.86
N PHE A 158 -6.22 -11.30 -2.83
CA PHE A 158 -6.97 -10.07 -2.74
C PHE A 158 -6.11 -8.90 -3.21
N VAL A 159 -6.62 -8.08 -4.11
CA VAL A 159 -5.89 -6.96 -4.71
C VAL A 159 -6.58 -5.67 -4.31
N ASN A 160 -5.89 -4.78 -3.59
CA ASN A 160 -6.40 -3.47 -3.18
C ASN A 160 -6.39 -2.49 -4.37
N THR A 161 -7.20 -2.78 -5.37
CA THR A 161 -7.49 -1.96 -6.55
C THR A 161 -8.96 -2.16 -6.93
N HIS A 162 -9.45 -1.38 -7.88
CA HIS A 162 -10.79 -1.51 -8.42
C HIS A 162 -10.77 -1.26 -9.92
N PHE A 163 -11.46 -2.10 -10.69
CA PHE A 163 -11.54 -2.02 -12.15
C PHE A 163 -11.93 -0.65 -12.71
N SER A 164 -12.58 0.22 -11.91
CA SER A 164 -12.97 1.57 -12.34
C SER A 164 -11.84 2.59 -12.32
N VAL A 165 -10.73 2.30 -11.64
CA VAL A 165 -9.58 3.23 -11.46
C VAL A 165 -8.31 2.63 -12.04
N GLY A 166 -8.11 1.32 -11.89
CA GLY A 166 -6.94 0.62 -12.38
C GLY A 166 -6.97 0.32 -13.88
N MET A 167 -5.84 -0.12 -14.41
CA MET A 167 -5.77 -0.65 -15.76
C MET A 167 -6.61 -1.94 -15.89
N PRO A 168 -7.33 -2.17 -16.99
CA PRO A 168 -8.05 -3.43 -17.19
C PRO A 168 -7.07 -4.60 -17.30
N VAL A 169 -7.14 -5.52 -16.34
CA VAL A 169 -6.34 -6.75 -16.29
C VAL A 169 -7.28 -7.96 -16.22
N PRO A 170 -7.07 -9.02 -17.02
CA PRO A 170 -7.85 -10.23 -16.89
C PRO A 170 -7.49 -10.94 -15.58
N LEU A 171 -8.40 -10.96 -14.61
CA LEU A 171 -8.23 -11.63 -13.32
C LEU A 171 -8.97 -12.98 -13.31
N LEU A 172 -8.38 -13.98 -12.67
CA LEU A 172 -9.06 -15.26 -12.41
C LEU A 172 -10.01 -15.17 -11.21
N PRO A 173 -10.96 -16.10 -11.02
CA PRO A 173 -11.80 -16.13 -9.82
C PRO A 173 -11.03 -16.22 -8.48
N SER A 174 -9.78 -16.72 -8.53
CA SER A 174 -8.85 -16.73 -7.40
C SER A 174 -8.19 -15.37 -7.14
N GLN A 175 -8.52 -14.33 -7.91
CA GLN A 175 -7.94 -13.00 -7.84
C GLN A 175 -9.04 -11.96 -7.73
N VAL A 176 -9.28 -11.50 -6.51
CA VAL A 176 -10.44 -10.69 -6.16
C VAL A 176 -10.00 -9.27 -5.84
N GLU A 177 -10.58 -8.30 -6.55
CA GLU A 177 -10.39 -6.88 -6.27
C GLU A 177 -11.17 -6.50 -5.00
N VAL A 178 -10.46 -5.90 -4.04
CA VAL A 178 -11.00 -5.39 -2.76
C VAL A 178 -10.55 -3.95 -2.55
N GLY A 179 -10.67 -3.14 -3.60
CA GLY A 179 -10.24 -1.74 -3.60
C GLY A 179 -10.78 -0.96 -2.40
N ALA A 180 -9.92 -0.10 -1.85
CA ALA A 180 -10.25 0.77 -0.73
C ALA A 180 -10.69 0.02 0.55
N ILE A 181 -10.27 -1.23 0.77
CA ILE A 181 -10.65 -2.02 1.96
C ILE A 181 -10.27 -1.36 3.29
N HIS A 182 -9.29 -0.45 3.25
CA HIS A 182 -8.80 0.28 4.41
C HIS A 182 -9.44 1.67 4.59
N CYS A 183 -10.27 2.09 3.63
CA CYS A 183 -10.98 3.36 3.69
C CYS A 183 -12.16 3.23 4.66
N ARG A 184 -12.30 4.22 5.53
CA ARG A 184 -13.42 4.37 6.44
C ARG A 184 -13.98 5.79 6.35
N PRO A 185 -15.22 6.03 6.83
CA PRO A 185 -15.69 7.38 7.06
C PRO A 185 -14.70 8.17 7.93
N ALA A 186 -14.59 9.47 7.67
CA ALA A 186 -13.77 10.37 8.46
C ALA A 186 -14.29 10.43 9.91
N ASN A 187 -13.36 10.31 10.85
CA ASN A 187 -13.61 10.59 12.25
C ASN A 187 -13.51 12.09 12.49
N PRO A 188 -14.16 12.62 13.54
CA PRO A 188 -14.00 14.01 13.93
C PRO A 188 -12.53 14.40 14.12
N LEU A 189 -12.15 15.54 13.55
CA LEU A 189 -10.80 16.09 13.71
C LEU A 189 -10.59 16.65 15.12
N SER A 190 -9.33 16.84 15.50
CA SER A 190 -9.01 17.62 16.69
C SER A 190 -9.43 19.08 16.47
N GLN A 191 -9.81 19.77 17.55
CA GLN A 191 -10.20 21.17 17.50
C GLN A 191 -9.12 22.07 16.85
N GLU A 192 -7.85 21.72 17.01
CA GLU A 192 -6.74 22.41 16.36
C GLU A 192 -6.78 22.27 14.82
N LEU A 193 -6.96 21.05 14.31
CA LEU A 193 -7.02 20.81 12.87
C LEU A 193 -8.28 21.42 12.27
N GLU A 194 -9.42 21.29 12.97
CA GLU A 194 -10.69 21.87 12.54
C GLU A 194 -10.63 23.40 12.47
N SER A 195 -10.09 24.07 13.51
CA SER A 195 -9.92 25.52 13.51
C SER A 195 -8.91 26.00 12.46
N TRP A 196 -7.87 25.21 12.18
CA TRP A 196 -6.93 25.50 11.11
C TRP A 196 -7.59 25.43 9.73
N ILE A 197 -8.39 24.38 9.49
CA ILE A 197 -9.07 24.15 8.22
C ILE A 197 -10.16 25.21 7.98
N THR A 198 -11.03 25.43 8.96
CA THR A 198 -12.11 26.42 8.88
C THR A 198 -11.59 27.85 8.77
N GLY A 199 -10.50 28.17 9.46
CA GLY A 199 -9.87 29.49 9.38
C GLY A 199 -9.16 29.77 8.05
N ALA A 200 -9.06 28.81 7.14
CA ALA A 200 -8.49 29.02 5.81
C ALA A 200 -9.38 29.88 4.90
N GLY A 201 -10.68 30.00 5.21
CA GLY A 201 -11.63 30.81 4.45
C GLY A 201 -11.76 30.36 2.98
N SER A 202 -12.00 31.32 2.08
CA SER A 202 -12.20 31.03 0.66
C SER A 202 -10.96 30.52 -0.09
N PRO A 203 -9.71 30.91 0.23
CA PRO A 203 -8.53 30.31 -0.39
C PRO A 203 -8.44 28.80 -0.16
N GLY A 204 -8.83 28.34 1.04
CA GLY A 204 -8.91 26.93 1.34
C GLY A 204 -7.61 26.27 1.83
N VAL A 205 -7.60 24.95 1.85
CA VAL A 205 -6.55 24.13 2.48
C VAL A 205 -5.90 23.18 1.47
N ILE A 206 -4.58 23.08 1.56
CA ILE A 206 -3.77 22.09 0.85
C ILE A 206 -3.23 21.10 1.88
N TYR A 207 -3.48 19.80 1.67
CA TYR A 207 -2.80 18.75 2.42
C TYR A 207 -1.63 18.20 1.59
N PHE A 208 -0.44 18.19 2.17
CA PHE A 208 0.79 17.83 1.47
C PHE A 208 1.59 16.78 2.26
N SER A 209 1.88 15.65 1.60
CA SER A 209 2.59 14.52 2.22
C SER A 209 3.33 13.65 1.20
N LEU A 210 4.62 13.37 1.38
CA LEU A 210 5.34 12.37 0.58
C LEU A 210 5.15 10.92 1.08
N GLY A 211 4.08 10.67 1.84
CA GLY A 211 3.80 9.35 2.41
C GLY A 211 4.82 8.95 3.49
N SER A 212 5.06 7.65 3.64
CA SER A 212 6.02 7.09 4.59
C SER A 212 7.26 6.47 3.94
N PHE A 213 7.25 6.31 2.62
CA PHE A 213 8.37 5.73 1.88
C PHE A 213 9.49 6.75 1.67
N THR A 214 9.14 7.93 1.17
CA THR A 214 10.09 9.02 0.98
C THR A 214 10.11 9.89 2.25
N LYS A 215 11.12 9.67 3.10
CA LYS A 215 11.35 10.59 4.22
C LYS A 215 11.88 11.91 3.69
N PHE A 216 11.14 12.97 3.92
CA PHE A 216 11.54 14.33 3.59
C PHE A 216 12.90 14.74 4.20
N THR A 217 13.29 14.14 5.32
CA THR A 217 14.59 14.35 5.97
C THR A 217 15.76 13.84 5.12
N ASN A 218 15.51 12.94 4.17
CA ASN A 218 16.53 12.43 3.25
C ASN A 218 16.65 13.29 1.99
N ILE A 219 15.76 14.29 1.82
CA ILE A 219 15.81 15.22 0.70
C ILE A 219 16.80 16.34 1.05
N PRO A 220 17.72 16.69 0.14
CA PRO A 220 18.66 17.79 0.37
C PRO A 220 17.95 19.09 0.74
N VAL A 221 18.56 19.83 1.68
CA VAL A 221 18.03 21.08 2.25
C VAL A 221 17.56 22.06 1.17
N GLN A 222 18.31 22.21 0.09
CA GLN A 222 17.96 23.09 -1.03
C GLN A 222 16.56 22.82 -1.61
N TYR A 223 16.12 21.56 -1.71
CA TYR A 223 14.81 21.22 -2.24
C TYR A 223 13.71 21.42 -1.20
N ARG A 224 14.01 21.17 0.08
CA ARG A 224 13.10 21.50 1.19
C ARG A 224 12.80 23.00 1.21
N ASP A 225 13.82 23.82 1.04
CA ASP A 225 13.68 25.28 1.06
C ASP A 225 12.85 25.77 -0.13
N VAL A 226 12.94 25.11 -1.28
CA VAL A 226 12.03 25.36 -2.42
C VAL A 226 10.57 25.11 -2.04
N PHE A 227 10.24 24.03 -1.33
CA PHE A 227 8.88 23.80 -0.85
C PHE A 227 8.42 24.88 0.13
N VAL A 228 9.28 25.28 1.09
CA VAL A 228 8.98 26.36 2.03
C VAL A 228 8.67 27.67 1.28
N GLN A 229 9.52 28.06 0.33
CA GLN A 229 9.32 29.26 -0.47
C GLN A 229 8.08 29.19 -1.37
N ALA A 230 7.77 28.00 -1.90
CA ALA A 230 6.55 27.78 -2.67
C ALA A 230 5.32 27.95 -1.78
N PHE A 231 5.28 27.27 -0.62
CA PHE A 231 4.14 27.34 0.30
C PHE A 231 3.91 28.75 0.82
N ARG A 232 4.97 29.51 1.13
CA ARG A 232 4.87 30.90 1.57
C ARG A 232 4.13 31.81 0.58
N ARG A 233 4.20 31.50 -0.72
CA ARG A 233 3.55 32.29 -1.78
C ARG A 233 2.10 31.88 -2.03
N LEU A 234 1.64 30.78 -1.44
CA LEU A 234 0.29 30.28 -1.63
C LEU A 234 -0.69 31.07 -0.76
N PRO A 235 -1.85 31.50 -1.31
CA PRO A 235 -2.91 32.09 -0.50
C PRO A 235 -3.61 31.05 0.40
N GLN A 236 -3.45 29.75 0.12
CA GLN A 236 -4.00 28.65 0.91
C GLN A 236 -3.23 28.43 2.21
N ARG A 237 -3.94 27.89 3.21
CA ARG A 237 -3.29 27.22 4.34
C ARG A 237 -2.78 25.86 3.90
N VAL A 238 -1.60 25.47 4.34
CA VAL A 238 -0.97 24.19 4.02
C VAL A 238 -0.84 23.37 5.29
N ILE A 239 -1.31 22.12 5.24
CA ILE A 239 -1.01 21.10 6.24
C ILE A 239 0.09 20.22 5.65
N TRP A 240 1.29 20.28 6.21
CA TRP A 240 2.45 19.54 5.74
C TRP A 240 2.83 18.43 6.72
N LYS A 241 2.72 17.18 6.27
CA LYS A 241 3.32 16.04 6.97
C LYS A 241 4.84 16.02 6.78
N TYR A 242 5.59 16.40 7.80
CA TYR A 242 7.05 16.47 7.78
C TYR A 242 7.63 16.01 9.12
N ASP A 243 8.61 15.09 9.07
CA ASP A 243 9.19 14.44 10.24
C ASP A 243 10.44 15.14 10.79
N GLY A 244 10.95 16.17 10.09
CA GLY A 244 12.12 16.94 10.51
C GLY A 244 11.78 18.23 11.23
N ASP A 245 12.82 18.98 11.60
CA ASP A 245 12.70 20.30 12.21
C ASP A 245 12.96 21.39 11.15
N LEU A 246 12.13 22.43 11.19
CA LEU A 246 12.18 23.60 10.30
C LEU A 246 12.12 24.84 11.18
N GLU A 247 13.13 25.71 11.09
CA GLU A 247 13.20 26.94 11.90
C GLU A 247 12.32 28.05 11.31
N ASP A 248 12.28 28.18 9.97
CA ASP A 248 11.55 29.22 9.25
C ASP A 248 10.28 28.66 8.57
N VAL A 249 9.28 28.32 9.40
CA VAL A 249 7.97 27.84 8.91
C VAL A 249 7.08 29.04 8.60
N PRO A 250 6.55 29.18 7.36
CA PRO A 250 5.64 30.27 7.02
C PRO A 250 4.33 30.20 7.81
N ASP A 251 3.72 31.35 8.11
CA ASP A 251 2.49 31.45 8.91
C ASP A 251 1.29 30.70 8.32
N ASN A 252 1.27 30.48 7.00
CA ASN A 252 0.24 29.71 6.33
C ASN A 252 0.51 28.19 6.32
N VAL A 253 1.54 27.70 7.01
CA VAL A 253 1.95 26.29 7.01
C VAL A 253 1.89 25.69 8.42
N MET A 254 1.08 24.63 8.58
CA MET A 254 1.09 23.78 9.77
C MET A 254 1.91 22.52 9.51
N ILE A 255 2.96 22.31 10.29
CA ILE A 255 3.81 21.11 10.21
C ILE A 255 3.45 20.12 11.31
N ARG A 256 3.28 18.85 10.94
CA ARG A 256 3.12 17.75 11.89
C ARG A 256 3.86 16.51 11.43
N LYS A 257 4.45 15.78 12.38
CA LYS A 257 5.08 14.47 12.13
C LYS A 257 4.04 13.41 11.75
N TRP A 258 2.85 13.49 12.37
CA TRP A 258 1.75 12.58 12.11
C TRP A 258 0.44 13.36 11.96
N LEU A 259 -0.37 12.94 10.98
CA LEU A 259 -1.65 13.54 10.64
C LEU A 259 -2.67 12.44 10.34
N PRO A 260 -3.93 12.59 10.79
CA PRO A 260 -5.00 11.65 10.48
C PRO A 260 -5.47 11.84 9.04
N GLN A 261 -4.72 11.27 8.08
CA GLN A 261 -4.89 11.54 6.66
C GLN A 261 -6.31 11.31 6.14
N GLN A 262 -6.93 10.16 6.43
CA GLN A 262 -8.29 9.87 5.96
C GLN A 262 -9.31 10.86 6.54
N ASP A 263 -9.12 11.26 7.80
CA ASP A 263 -10.02 12.20 8.47
C ASP A 263 -9.90 13.60 7.87
N ILE A 264 -8.66 14.06 7.62
CA ILE A 264 -8.43 15.36 6.95
C ILE A 264 -8.99 15.34 5.54
N LEU A 265 -8.74 14.29 4.76
CA LEU A 265 -9.21 14.16 3.37
C LEU A 265 -10.73 14.00 3.28
N GLY A 266 -11.41 13.52 4.33
CA GLY A 266 -12.87 13.52 4.38
C GLY A 266 -13.47 14.92 4.62
N GLU A 267 -12.72 15.82 5.24
CA GLU A 267 -13.15 17.20 5.54
C GLU A 267 -12.74 18.21 4.47
N ILE A 268 -11.65 17.96 3.72
CA ILE A 268 -11.16 18.87 2.67
C ILE A 268 -11.42 18.32 1.26
N ILE A 269 -11.84 19.19 0.34
CA ILE A 269 -12.19 18.81 -1.05
C ILE A 269 -11.23 19.46 -2.08
N GLN A 270 -10.30 20.31 -1.66
CA GLN A 270 -9.64 21.24 -2.58
C GLN A 270 -8.36 20.72 -3.25
N PHE A 271 -7.35 20.28 -2.49
CA PHE A 271 -6.10 19.82 -3.12
C PHE A 271 -5.28 18.89 -2.22
N TYR A 272 -4.89 17.75 -2.78
CA TYR A 272 -4.03 16.77 -2.14
C TYR A 272 -2.82 16.47 -3.01
N VAL A 273 -1.61 16.57 -2.44
CA VAL A 273 -0.37 16.21 -3.13
C VAL A 273 0.33 15.09 -2.37
N MET A 274 0.53 13.98 -3.07
CA MET A 274 1.27 12.84 -2.53
C MET A 274 2.18 12.14 -3.55
N THR A 275 3.20 11.46 -3.05
CA THR A 275 3.92 10.43 -3.82
C THR A 275 3.14 9.13 -3.76
N GLY A 276 2.21 8.95 -4.72
CA GLY A 276 1.75 7.70 -5.34
C GLY A 276 1.49 6.44 -4.49
N GLY A 277 1.42 6.54 -3.16
CA GLY A 277 1.03 5.43 -2.29
C GLY A 277 -0.48 5.27 -2.31
N ASN A 278 -0.96 4.03 -2.37
CA ASN A 278 -2.37 3.71 -2.18
C ASN A 278 -2.85 3.99 -0.75
#